data_AF-A0A383U2Z1-F1
#
_entry.id   AF-A0A383U2Z1-F1
#
_cell.length_a   1.000
_cell.length_b   1.000
_cell.length_c   1.000
_cell.angle_alpha   90.00
_cell.angle_beta   90.00
_cell.angle_gamma   90.00
#
_symmetry.space_group_name_H-M   'P 1'
#
loop_
_entity.id
_entity.type
_entity.pdbx_description
1 polymer ?
#
loop_
_entity_poly.entity_id
_entity_poly.type
_entity_poly.pdbx_seq_one_letter_code
_entity_poly.pdbx_strand_id
1 'polypeptide(L)' 'MKKFEYKTYAFDTINASKTINDSVNFNTESLEPILNQFGNEGWELVSSTRSHSTSGQTVKILLIFKREK' A
#
# COMPACT_ATOMS: atom_id res chain seq x y z
N MET A 1 -19.77 -21.67 4.08
CA MET A 1 -19.31 -20.33 3.65
C MET A 1 -17.81 -20.25 3.86
N LYS A 2 -17.08 -19.68 2.91
CA LYS A 2 -15.64 -19.44 3.05
C LYS A 2 -15.38 -18.42 4.15
N LYS A 3 -14.35 -18.63 4.97
CA LYS A 3 -13.91 -17.67 6.00
C LYS A 3 -12.71 -16.90 5.45
N PHE A 4 -12.59 -15.63 5.83
CA PHE A 4 -11.50 -14.80 5.35
C PHE A 4 -10.85 -14.06 6.51
N GLU A 5 -9.56 -13.80 6.36
CA GLU A 5 -8.79 -12.90 7.21
C GLU A 5 -8.21 -11.75 6.40
N TYR A 6 -7.97 -10.64 7.09
CA TYR A 6 -7.54 -9.38 6.49
C TYR A 6 -6.30 -8.85 7.18
N LYS A 7 -5.44 -8.20 6.40
CA LYS A 7 -4.20 -7.57 6.86
C LYS A 7 -4.03 -6.22 6.17
N THR A 8 -3.45 -5.27 6.87
CA THR A 8 -3.10 -3.97 6.31
C THR A 8 -1.60 -3.73 6.34
N TYR A 9 -1.09 -3.00 5.35
CA TYR A 9 0.31 -2.56 5.30
C TYR A 9 0.35 -1.09 4.90
N ALA A 10 1.00 -0.27 5.72
CA ALA A 10 1.18 1.15 5.44
C ALA A 10 2.58 1.36 4.84
N PHE A 11 2.61 1.99 3.67
CA PHE A 11 3.82 2.33 2.95
C PHE A 11 3.95 3.85 2.89
N ASP A 12 5.10 4.37 3.32
CA ASP A 12 5.38 5.80 3.33
C ASP A 12 5.97 6.21 1.99
N THR A 13 5.35 7.18 1.30
CA THR A 13 5.92 7.70 0.06
C THR A 13 6.99 8.71 0.41
N ILE A 14 8.25 8.27 0.44
CA ILE A 14 9.39 9.17 0.54
C ILE A 14 9.45 9.91 -0.81
N ASN A 15 9.33 11.25 -0.79
CA ASN A 15 9.32 12.15 -1.97
C ASN A 15 8.01 12.25 -2.77
N ALA A 16 6.85 12.38 -2.11
CA ALA A 16 5.68 12.97 -2.76
C ALA A 16 5.95 14.47 -3.03
N SER A 17 6.71 14.76 -4.09
CA SER A 17 6.95 16.13 -4.56
C SER A 17 5.61 16.80 -4.83
N LYS A 18 5.48 18.02 -4.32
CA LYS A 18 4.26 18.81 -4.21
C LYS A 18 3.83 19.41 -5.56
N THR A 19 3.72 18.61 -6.61
CA THR A 19 3.10 19.06 -7.86
C THR A 19 1.72 18.43 -7.97
N ILE A 20 0.70 19.28 -7.98
CA ILE A 20 -0.74 18.94 -7.98
C ILE A 20 -1.15 18.14 -9.24
N ASN A 21 -0.21 17.89 -10.17
CA ASN A 21 -0.38 17.10 -11.40
C ASN A 21 0.74 16.08 -11.68
N ASP A 22 1.72 15.89 -10.79
CA ASP A 22 2.77 14.88 -11.03
C ASP A 22 2.41 13.56 -10.38
N SER A 23 2.49 12.50 -11.18
CA SER A 23 2.59 11.12 -10.73
C SER A 23 3.47 11.05 -9.47
N VAL A 24 2.87 10.64 -8.36
CA VAL A 24 3.65 10.29 -7.16
C VAL A 24 4.66 9.24 -7.62
N ASN A 25 5.93 9.61 -7.68
CA ASN A 25 7.00 8.68 -8.02
C ASN A 25 7.15 7.75 -6.83
N PHE A 26 6.37 6.67 -6.85
CA PHE A 26 6.52 5.57 -5.92
C PHE A 26 7.87 4.95 -6.21
N ASN A 27 8.72 4.83 -5.19
CA ASN A 27 9.85 3.92 -5.29
C ASN A 27 9.29 2.48 -5.27
N THR A 28 8.90 2.00 -6.44
CA THR A 28 8.33 0.66 -6.65
C THR A 28 9.31 -0.44 -6.27
N GLU A 29 10.62 -0.19 -6.34
CA GLU A 29 11.67 -1.15 -5.93
C GLU A 29 11.54 -1.54 -4.45
N SER A 30 11.04 -0.63 -3.61
CA SER A 30 10.82 -0.92 -2.19
C SER A 30 9.49 -1.65 -1.90
N LEU A 31 8.54 -1.64 -2.85
CA LEU A 31 7.20 -2.20 -2.65
C LEU A 31 7.08 -3.62 -3.21
N GLU A 32 7.74 -3.90 -4.34
CA GLU A 32 7.72 -5.22 -4.98
C GLU A 32 8.12 -6.37 -4.05
N PRO A 33 9.20 -6.28 -3.24
CA PRO A 33 9.57 -7.36 -2.32
C PRO A 33 8.48 -7.65 -1.29
N ILE A 34 7.77 -6.62 -0.80
CA ILE A 34 6.68 -6.75 0.16
C ILE A 34 5.46 -7.41 -0.47
N LEU A 35 5.09 -6.99 -1.69
CA LEU A 35 3.99 -7.59 -2.43
C LEU A 35 4.27 -9.06 -2.74
N ASN A 36 5.49 -9.38 -3.18
CA ASN A 36 5.91 -10.75 -3.47
C ASN A 36 5.93 -11.61 -2.20
N GLN A 37 6.42 -11.08 -1.08
CA GLN A 37 6.38 -11.78 0.20
C GLN A 37 4.93 -12.11 0.60
N PHE A 38 4.02 -11.14 0.54
CA PHE A 38 2.63 -11.36 0.92
C PHE A 38 1.90 -12.29 -0.05
N GLY A 39 2.18 -12.19 -1.35
CA GLY A 39 1.70 -13.14 -2.34
C GLY A 39 2.15 -14.58 -2.04
N ASN A 40 3.42 -14.78 -1.67
CA ASN A 40 3.96 -16.09 -1.27
C ASN A 40 3.33 -16.62 0.03
N GLU A 41 2.92 -15.74 0.93
CA GLU A 41 2.17 -16.08 2.16
C GLU A 41 0.68 -16.37 1.88
N GLY A 42 0.22 -16.27 0.63
CA GLY A 42 -1.18 -16.50 0.22
C GLY A 42 -2.10 -15.31 0.45
N TRP A 43 -1.54 -14.11 0.66
CA TRP A 43 -2.31 -12.88 0.75
C TRP A 43 -2.54 -12.27 -0.64
N GLU A 44 -3.79 -11.92 -0.92
CA GLU A 44 -4.20 -11.21 -2.12
C GLU A 44 -4.40 -9.73 -1.81
N LEU A 45 -3.82 -8.83 -2.61
CA LEU A 45 -4.08 -7.40 -2.50
C LEU A 45 -5.48 -7.10 -3.06
N VAL A 46 -6.39 -6.62 -2.21
CA VAL A 46 -7.79 -6.35 -2.60
C VAL A 46 -8.13 -4.87 -2.69
N SER A 47 -7.35 -3.99 -2.05
CA SER A 47 -7.56 -2.54 -2.13
C SER A 47 -6.31 -1.77 -1.74
N SER A 48 -6.18 -0.56 -2.30
CA SER A 48 -5.17 0.42 -1.92
C SER A 48 -5.82 1.79 -1.76
N THR A 49 -5.47 2.51 -0.70
CA THR A 49 -5.97 3.87 -0.47
C THR A 49 -4.85 4.80 -0.06
N ARG A 50 -4.93 6.05 -0.53
CA ARG A 50 -3.98 7.10 -0.19
C ARG A 50 -4.51 7.86 1.02
N SER A 51 -3.74 7.89 2.10
CA SER A 51 -3.97 8.80 3.21
C SER A 51 -3.21 10.10 2.96
N HIS A 52 -3.95 11.20 2.83
CA HIS A 52 -3.39 12.56 2.83
C HIS A 52 -3.50 13.10 4.25
N SER A 53 -2.36 13.36 4.91
CA SER A 53 -2.37 14.20 6.10
C SER A 53 -2.48 15.66 5.66
N THR A 54 -3.49 16.37 6.15
CA THR A 54 -3.71 17.81 5.93
C THR A 54 -2.63 18.70 6.55
N SER A 55 -1.69 18.10 7.29
CA SER A 55 -0.62 18.78 8.02
C SER A 55 0.75 18.25 7.60
N GLY A 56 1.26 18.71 6.46
CA GLY A 56 2.70 18.70 6.16
C GLY A 56 3.34 17.35 5.82
N GLN A 57 3.22 16.96 4.55
CA GLN A 57 4.24 16.24 3.77
C GLN A 57 4.52 14.76 4.06
N THR A 58 3.51 13.97 4.46
CA THR A 58 3.63 12.50 4.35
C THR A 58 2.38 11.93 3.72
N VAL A 59 2.47 11.57 2.44
CA VAL A 59 1.46 10.72 1.79
C VAL A 59 1.77 9.29 2.18
N LYS A 60 0.79 8.59 2.75
CA LYS A 60 0.90 7.16 3.05
C LYS A 60 -0.03 6.40 2.12
N ILE A 61 0.42 5.25 1.63
CA ILE A 61 -0.44 4.29 0.95
C ILE A 61 -0.77 3.20 1.95
N LEU A 62 -2.07 2.97 2.16
CA LEU A 62 -2.55 1.83 2.90
C LEU A 62 -2.96 0.74 1.90
N LEU A 63 -2.32 -0.42 2.01
CA LEU A 63 -2.63 -1.62 1.26
C LEU A 63 -3.45 -2.56 2.12
N ILE A 64 -4.52 -3.11 1.57
CA ILE A 64 -5.44 -4.04 2.24
C ILE A 64 -5.36 -5.38 1.53
N PHE A 65 -5.06 -6.41 2.31
CA PHE A 65 -4.92 -7.78 1.84
C PHE A 65 -5.99 -8.68 2.43
N LYS A 66 -6.29 -9.76 1.70
CA LYS A 66 -7.28 -10.77 2.06
C LYS A 66 -6.72 -12.17 1.80
N ARG A 67 -7.05 -13.12 2.67
CA ARG A 67 -6.70 -14.55 2.53
C ARG A 67 -7.86 -15.43 3.00
N GLU A 68 -8.07 -16.57 2.35
CA GLU A 68 -9.04 -17.59 2.81
C GLU A 68 -8.47 -18.33 4.03
N LYS A 69 -9.29 -18.51 5.06
CA LYS A 69 -8.94 -19.17 6.32
C LYS A 69 -9.38 -20.63 6.32
#